data_AF-A0AAN7FXL6-F1
#
_entry.id   AF-A0AAN7FXL6-F1
#
_cell.length_a   1.000
_cell.length_b   1.000
_cell.length_c   1.000
_cell.angle_alpha   90.00
_cell.angle_beta   90.00
_cell.angle_gamma   90.00
#
_symmetry.space_group_name_H-M   'P 1'
#
loop_
_entity.id
_entity.type
_entity.pdbx_description
1 polymer ?
#
loop_
_entity_poly.entity_id
_entity_poly.type
_entity_poly.pdbx_seq_one_letter_code
_entity_poly.pdbx_strand_id
1 'polypeptide(L)'
;MGGIKVEKIKSWIVGVSLFDQFNLCVVGATTLLLLCICTVQLRAPSKTMTPRFLILWSSQHIDTTPQRVYENNGYLMISANGGLNQMRAGICDMVAIAKYLNVTLVVPELDGTSLWHDSSQFQDIFDVNYFITSLRDEVRILKQLPDEQKRRVKNDSIYTMEPHSWSNLDYYYYQILPKIKEQEVVHFNKTDFRLVNNGIPIEFQKLRCQVNYEALRFTPTIAEVGKKIVKLLRQRGPFLVLHLRYEMDMLAFSGCNEGCNETEADELTKLRYATPWWRQKVINSGLKRKVGWCPLTPEETALALQALDIDPSIQIYIASGNIYGGERRMAALRAAFPNLVKKETLLANSDLKPFRKHSNMKAALDYIIAIESDIFVATYGGNMAKLVQGHRRYLGYKITISLDAQLLVNVIDRYKKGALNWDEVSQEVKTGHADQMGSPTQRMEVPENPMHEDYFYSNPQECLPPVGKNSKST
;
A
#
# COMPACT_ATOMS: atom_id res chain seq x y z
N MET A 1 50.53 -9.36 60.86
CA MET A 1 51.57 -8.32 60.69
C MET A 1 50.99 -7.30 59.72
N GLY A 2 50.37 -6.20 60.14
CA GLY A 2 50.99 -5.08 60.87
C GLY A 2 51.43 -4.05 59.82
N GLY A 3 50.96 -2.80 59.77
CA GLY A 3 50.12 -2.07 60.70
C GLY A 3 49.59 -0.75 60.12
N ILE A 4 48.69 -0.19 60.90
CA ILE A 4 47.94 1.06 60.75
C ILE A 4 48.85 2.26 61.07
N LYS A 5 48.60 3.42 60.43
CA LYS A 5 48.69 4.70 61.13
C LYS A 5 47.51 5.61 60.75
N VAL A 6 46.65 5.80 61.76
CA VAL A 6 45.60 6.81 61.89
C VAL A 6 46.18 7.97 62.70
N GLU A 7 45.74 9.19 62.42
CA GLU A 7 45.35 10.27 63.36
C GLU A 7 45.02 11.53 62.51
N LYS A 8 44.03 12.38 62.80
CA LYS A 8 43.32 12.66 64.05
C LYS A 8 41.99 13.40 63.79
N ILE A 9 41.06 13.17 64.72
CA ILE A 9 39.69 13.69 64.86
C ILE A 9 39.67 15.09 65.49
N LYS A 10 38.68 15.92 65.13
CA LYS A 10 37.92 16.88 65.97
C LYS A 10 36.59 17.18 65.24
N SER A 11 35.41 16.80 65.71
CA SER A 11 34.65 17.23 66.91
C SER A 11 33.55 18.25 66.59
N TRP A 12 32.30 17.81 66.80
CA TRP A 12 31.14 18.53 67.36
C TRP A 12 29.94 18.94 66.48
N ILE A 13 28.81 18.74 67.14
CA ILE A 13 27.40 18.76 66.77
C ILE A 13 26.82 20.18 66.92
N VAL A 14 25.85 20.48 66.04
CA VAL A 14 24.75 21.48 66.11
C VAL A 14 25.02 22.94 65.73
N GLY A 15 24.21 23.38 64.76
CA GLY A 15 23.91 24.77 64.43
C GLY A 15 23.11 24.86 63.13
N VAL A 16 21.86 24.35 63.12
CA VAL A 16 20.95 24.52 61.97
C VAL A 16 20.61 25.99 61.83
N SER A 17 21.03 26.59 60.72
CA SER A 17 20.75 27.97 60.36
C SER A 17 19.31 28.12 59.88
N LEU A 18 18.65 29.20 60.30
CA LEU A 18 17.29 29.63 59.94
C LEU A 18 17.05 29.80 58.42
N PHE A 19 18.07 29.66 57.58
CA PHE A 19 17.98 29.81 56.13
C PHE A 19 17.55 28.53 55.39
N ASP A 20 17.67 27.34 56.01
CA ASP A 20 17.30 26.06 55.37
C ASP A 20 15.83 25.65 55.60
N GLN A 21 15.12 26.28 56.54
CA GLN A 21 13.67 26.07 56.72
C GLN A 21 12.82 26.80 55.68
N PHE A 22 13.32 27.89 55.10
CA PHE A 22 12.56 28.69 54.13
C PHE A 22 12.42 27.98 52.78
N ASN A 23 13.47 27.30 52.32
CA ASN A 23 13.46 26.57 51.05
C ASN A 23 12.64 25.26 51.10
N LEU A 24 12.54 24.61 52.26
CA LEU A 24 11.69 23.43 52.42
C LEU A 24 10.19 23.80 52.44
N CYS A 25 9.83 24.95 53.03
CA CYS A 25 8.45 25.45 53.03
C CYS A 25 7.99 25.91 51.64
N VAL A 26 8.85 26.53 50.83
CA VAL A 26 8.52 26.98 49.47
C VAL A 26 8.36 25.79 48.50
N VAL A 27 9.19 24.75 48.64
CA VAL A 27 9.05 23.51 47.85
C VAL A 27 7.80 22.73 48.27
N GLY A 28 7.47 22.68 49.56
CA GLY A 28 6.25 22.06 50.08
C GLY A 28 4.97 22.78 49.63
N ALA A 29 4.97 24.12 49.62
CA ALA A 29 3.81 24.91 49.19
C ALA A 29 3.54 24.80 47.68
N THR A 30 4.60 24.73 46.87
CA THR A 30 4.48 24.59 45.40
C THR A 30 4.03 23.19 44.98
N THR A 31 4.43 22.13 45.70
CA THR A 31 3.91 20.77 45.47
C THR A 31 2.45 20.62 45.92
N LEU A 32 2.05 21.26 47.03
CA LEU A 32 0.65 21.23 47.49
C LEU A 32 -0.28 22.00 46.53
N LEU A 33 0.18 23.11 45.95
CA LEU A 33 -0.60 23.89 44.98
C LEU A 33 -0.80 23.14 43.66
N LEU A 34 0.23 22.45 43.16
CA LEU A 34 0.13 21.60 41.97
C LEU A 34 -0.80 20.39 42.19
N LEU A 35 -0.74 19.76 43.38
CA LEU A 35 -1.67 18.70 43.75
C LEU A 35 -3.12 19.21 43.87
N CYS A 36 -3.34 20.40 44.42
CA CYS A 36 -4.66 21.03 44.47
C CYS A 36 -5.22 21.32 43.07
N ILE A 37 -4.40 21.82 42.13
CA ILE A 37 -4.80 22.06 40.74
C ILE A 37 -5.18 20.74 40.03
N CYS A 38 -4.44 19.65 40.27
CA CYS A 38 -4.81 18.32 39.77
C CYS A 38 -6.12 17.80 40.39
N THR A 39 -6.38 18.05 41.68
CA THR A 39 -7.63 17.61 42.32
C THR A 39 -8.85 18.43 41.91
N VAL A 40 -8.68 19.69 41.51
CA VAL A 40 -9.78 20.57 41.05
C VAL A 40 -10.16 20.31 39.59
N GLN A 41 -9.21 19.89 38.73
CA GLN A 41 -9.54 19.43 37.37
C GLN A 41 -10.17 18.04 37.31
N LEU A 42 -10.16 17.28 38.42
CA LEU A 42 -10.80 15.96 38.54
C LEU A 42 -12.22 16.00 39.14
N ARG A 43 -12.81 17.18 39.37
CA ARG A 43 -14.19 17.35 39.86
C ARG A 43 -15.06 18.19 38.92
N ALA A 44 -15.43 17.60 37.78
CA ALA A 44 -16.71 17.86 37.12
C ALA A 44 -17.17 16.58 36.39
N PRO A 45 -18.48 16.22 36.39
CA PRO A 45 -18.90 14.82 36.50
C PRO A 45 -19.50 14.17 35.23
N SER A 46 -19.62 12.84 35.34
CA SER A 46 -20.39 11.85 34.53
C SER A 46 -19.53 11.07 33.50
N LYS A 47 -19.51 9.72 33.45
CA LYS A 47 -20.44 8.69 33.92
C LYS A 47 -19.68 7.42 34.40
N THR A 48 -20.06 6.93 35.59
CA THR A 48 -20.11 5.53 36.08
C THR A 48 -19.03 4.51 35.63
N MET A 49 -18.09 4.19 36.53
CA MET A 49 -17.45 2.87 36.60
C MET A 49 -18.15 2.02 37.67
N THR A 50 -18.66 0.85 37.31
CA THR A 50 -19.09 -0.21 38.24
C THR A 50 -18.03 -1.32 38.32
N PRO A 51 -17.91 -2.02 39.47
CA PRO A 51 -16.85 -3.00 39.70
C PRO A 51 -17.18 -4.36 39.06
N ARG A 52 -16.13 -5.06 38.60
CA ARG A 52 -16.22 -6.40 38.00
C ARG A 52 -16.64 -7.45 39.04
N PHE A 53 -17.86 -7.94 38.93
CA PHE A 53 -18.29 -9.23 39.47
C PHE A 53 -18.29 -10.28 38.34
N LEU A 54 -17.80 -11.47 38.67
CA LEU A 54 -17.80 -12.68 37.86
C LEU A 54 -19.23 -13.08 37.49
N ILE A 55 -19.56 -13.11 36.19
CA ILE A 55 -20.73 -13.85 35.67
C ILE A 55 -20.29 -14.58 34.40
N LEU A 56 -20.30 -15.91 34.50
CA LEU A 56 -20.26 -16.86 33.41
C LEU A 56 -21.60 -16.73 32.66
N TRP A 57 -21.64 -16.28 31.40
CA TRP A 57 -22.84 -16.43 30.56
C TRP A 57 -22.53 -16.48 29.05
N SER A 58 -23.31 -17.32 28.40
CA SER A 58 -23.27 -17.73 27.00
C SER A 58 -23.37 -16.55 26.03
N SER A 59 -22.50 -16.50 25.02
CA SER A 59 -22.50 -15.45 23.99
C SER A 59 -23.67 -15.61 23.01
N GLN A 60 -24.75 -14.87 23.25
CA GLN A 60 -25.60 -14.34 22.18
C GLN A 60 -25.40 -12.82 22.13
N HIS A 61 -24.61 -12.35 21.17
CA HIS A 61 -24.49 -10.92 20.88
C HIS A 61 -25.79 -10.43 20.23
N ILE A 62 -26.59 -9.67 20.97
CA ILE A 62 -27.68 -8.87 20.42
C ILE A 62 -27.08 -7.54 19.97
N ASP A 63 -27.03 -7.34 18.65
CA ASP A 63 -26.66 -6.07 18.04
C ASP A 63 -27.76 -5.03 18.31
N THR A 64 -27.43 -3.97 19.04
CA THR A 64 -28.38 -2.96 19.55
C THR A 64 -28.39 -1.67 18.73
N THR A 65 -27.80 -1.64 17.54
CA THR A 65 -27.96 -0.48 16.65
C THR A 65 -29.39 -0.38 16.09
N PRO A 66 -30.04 0.80 16.14
CA PRO A 66 -31.38 0.98 15.58
C PRO A 66 -31.39 0.59 14.09
N GLN A 67 -32.41 -0.16 13.68
CA GLN A 67 -32.58 -0.61 12.30
C GLN A 67 -32.78 0.60 11.38
N ARG A 68 -31.71 1.03 10.71
CA ARG A 68 -31.79 2.08 9.69
C ARG A 68 -32.57 1.55 8.48
N VAL A 69 -33.72 2.13 8.19
CA VAL A 69 -34.43 1.93 6.92
C VAL A 69 -33.64 2.71 5.87
N TYR A 70 -32.93 2.01 4.98
CA TYR A 70 -32.25 2.66 3.86
C TYR A 70 -33.09 2.48 2.60
N GLU A 71 -33.56 3.58 2.05
CA GLU A 71 -34.02 3.63 0.67
C GLU A 71 -32.78 3.62 -0.25
N ASN A 72 -32.75 2.70 -1.20
CA ASN A 72 -31.66 2.56 -2.15
C ASN A 72 -32.20 2.23 -3.53
N ASN A 73 -31.43 2.54 -4.58
CA ASN A 73 -31.83 2.34 -5.97
C ASN A 73 -31.68 0.89 -6.47
N GLY A 74 -31.15 -0.03 -5.64
CA GLY A 74 -30.87 -1.43 -5.99
C GLY A 74 -29.56 -1.92 -5.37
N TYR A 75 -29.13 -3.11 -5.79
CA TYR A 75 -27.96 -3.82 -5.28
C TYR A 75 -26.89 -3.93 -6.37
N LEU A 76 -25.65 -3.61 -5.99
CA LEU A 76 -24.48 -3.76 -6.83
C LEU A 76 -23.61 -4.91 -6.30
N MET A 77 -23.44 -5.94 -7.12
CA MET A 77 -22.43 -6.97 -6.93
C MET A 77 -21.22 -6.66 -7.82
N ILE A 78 -20.02 -6.95 -7.34
CA ILE A 78 -18.81 -6.75 -8.15
C ILE A 78 -17.85 -7.94 -8.02
N SER A 79 -17.19 -8.26 -9.12
CA SER A 79 -15.99 -9.10 -9.17
C SER A 79 -14.77 -8.21 -9.41
N ALA A 80 -13.90 -8.12 -8.40
CA ALA A 80 -12.64 -7.40 -8.51
C ALA A 80 -11.60 -8.29 -9.20
N ASN A 81 -11.09 -7.85 -10.35
CA ASN A 81 -10.21 -8.63 -11.21
C ASN A 81 -8.75 -8.16 -11.20
N GLY A 82 -7.84 -9.09 -11.50
CA GLY A 82 -6.39 -8.87 -11.52
C GLY A 82 -5.69 -9.19 -10.19
N GLY A 83 -4.45 -8.72 -10.03
CA GLY A 83 -3.70 -8.92 -8.78
C GLY A 83 -4.19 -7.99 -7.65
N LEU A 84 -3.80 -8.29 -6.40
CA LEU A 84 -4.20 -7.56 -5.18
C LEU A 84 -4.37 -6.05 -5.36
N ASN A 85 -3.34 -5.37 -5.87
CA ASN A 85 -3.30 -3.92 -5.99
C ASN A 85 -4.30 -3.40 -7.04
N GLN A 86 -4.52 -4.15 -8.13
CA GLN A 86 -5.56 -3.80 -9.11
C GLN A 86 -6.95 -3.94 -8.50
N MET A 87 -7.21 -5.05 -7.81
CA MET A 87 -8.47 -5.29 -7.11
C MET A 87 -8.74 -4.21 -6.07
N ARG A 88 -7.72 -3.83 -5.29
CA ARG A 88 -7.82 -2.76 -4.28
C ARG A 88 -8.32 -1.44 -4.90
N ALA A 89 -7.72 -1.02 -6.01
CA ALA A 89 -8.15 0.18 -6.73
C ALA A 89 -9.58 0.07 -7.29
N GLY A 90 -9.93 -1.07 -7.91
CA GLY A 90 -11.27 -1.32 -8.43
C GLY A 90 -12.34 -1.27 -7.35
N ILE A 91 -12.09 -1.87 -6.18
CA ILE A 91 -13.01 -1.84 -5.03
C ILE A 91 -13.23 -0.40 -4.55
N CYS A 92 -12.17 0.41 -4.48
CA CYS A 92 -12.27 1.81 -4.08
C CYS A 92 -13.13 2.64 -5.05
N ASP A 93 -12.97 2.42 -6.36
CA ASP A 93 -13.81 3.06 -7.38
C ASP A 93 -15.28 2.64 -7.25
N MET A 94 -15.53 1.34 -7.04
CA MET A 94 -16.90 0.82 -6.93
C MET A 94 -17.61 1.28 -5.66
N VAL A 95 -16.90 1.49 -4.55
CA VAL A 95 -17.49 2.11 -3.35
C VAL A 95 -17.92 3.54 -3.64
N ALA A 96 -17.09 4.32 -4.35
CA ALA A 96 -17.44 5.69 -4.73
C ALA A 96 -18.66 5.73 -5.67
N ILE A 97 -18.71 4.83 -6.66
CA ILE A 97 -19.87 4.69 -7.56
C ILE A 97 -21.12 4.25 -6.79
N ALA A 98 -20.99 3.32 -5.85
CA ALA A 98 -22.12 2.86 -5.04
C ALA A 98 -22.74 3.99 -4.21
N LYS A 99 -21.89 4.84 -3.61
CA LYS A 99 -22.34 6.06 -2.92
C LYS A 99 -22.99 7.04 -3.90
N TYR A 100 -22.33 7.33 -5.03
CA TYR A 100 -22.82 8.28 -6.03
C TYR A 100 -24.22 7.92 -6.57
N LEU A 101 -24.46 6.62 -6.80
CA LEU A 101 -25.73 6.11 -7.30
C LEU A 101 -26.75 5.79 -6.21
N ASN A 102 -26.42 5.97 -4.93
CA ASN A 102 -27.24 5.53 -3.79
C ASN A 102 -27.72 4.07 -3.92
N VAL A 103 -26.79 3.15 -4.18
CA VAL A 103 -27.05 1.70 -4.28
C VAL A 103 -26.38 0.96 -3.13
N THR A 104 -26.96 -0.18 -2.75
CA THR A 104 -26.38 -1.05 -1.73
C THR A 104 -25.29 -1.91 -2.36
N LEU A 105 -24.05 -1.79 -1.88
CA LEU A 105 -22.95 -2.63 -2.33
C LEU A 105 -22.97 -3.97 -1.60
N VAL A 106 -22.78 -5.06 -2.33
CA VAL A 106 -22.49 -6.38 -1.73
C VAL A 106 -20.97 -6.52 -1.59
N VAL A 107 -20.50 -7.12 -0.49
CA VAL A 107 -19.06 -7.37 -0.28
C VAL A 107 -18.44 -7.95 -1.55
N PRO A 108 -17.36 -7.35 -2.08
CA PRO A 108 -16.80 -7.72 -3.38
C PRO A 108 -16.39 -9.20 -3.44
N GLU A 109 -16.63 -9.81 -4.59
CA GLU A 109 -16.02 -11.09 -4.96
C GLU A 109 -14.64 -10.82 -5.57
N LEU A 110 -13.67 -11.70 -5.33
CA LEU A 110 -12.34 -11.58 -5.91
C LEU A 110 -12.20 -12.60 -7.03
N ASP A 111 -11.67 -12.15 -8.17
CA ASP A 111 -11.48 -13.00 -9.34
C ASP A 111 -10.37 -14.04 -9.10
N GLY A 112 -10.77 -15.31 -9.02
CA GLY A 112 -9.84 -16.43 -8.93
C GLY A 112 -9.34 -16.97 -10.28
N THR A 113 -9.82 -16.42 -11.41
CA THR A 113 -9.50 -16.92 -12.76
C THR A 113 -8.32 -16.19 -13.42
N SER A 114 -7.72 -15.24 -12.72
CA SER A 114 -6.53 -14.51 -13.21
C SER A 114 -5.30 -15.41 -13.33
N LEU A 115 -4.26 -14.92 -14.02
CA LEU A 115 -2.98 -15.63 -14.26
C LEU A 115 -2.36 -16.24 -12.99
N TRP A 116 -2.64 -15.64 -11.84
CA TRP A 116 -2.11 -16.05 -10.54
C TRP A 116 -2.82 -17.25 -9.91
N HIS A 117 -3.95 -17.69 -10.47
CA HIS A 117 -4.76 -18.84 -10.02
C HIS A 117 -4.97 -18.84 -8.50
N ASP A 118 -5.27 -17.67 -7.96
CA ASP A 118 -5.40 -17.44 -6.53
C ASP A 118 -6.84 -17.60 -6.09
N SER A 119 -7.11 -18.52 -5.17
CA SER A 119 -8.47 -18.80 -4.70
C SER A 119 -8.85 -18.00 -3.44
N SER A 120 -8.09 -16.97 -3.07
CA SER A 120 -8.39 -16.16 -1.88
C SER A 120 -9.66 -15.35 -2.10
N GLN A 121 -10.55 -15.41 -1.12
CA GLN A 121 -11.76 -14.59 -1.09
C GLN A 121 -11.49 -13.26 -0.38
N PHE A 122 -12.45 -12.33 -0.48
CA PHE A 122 -12.32 -11.01 0.15
C PHE A 122 -11.98 -11.12 1.64
N GLN A 123 -12.63 -12.02 2.37
CA GLN A 123 -12.40 -12.25 3.81
C GLN A 123 -11.05 -12.86 4.16
N ASP A 124 -10.34 -13.46 3.20
CA ASP A 124 -8.99 -14.00 3.43
C ASP A 124 -7.95 -12.86 3.43
N ILE A 125 -8.25 -11.79 2.70
CA ILE A 125 -7.34 -10.66 2.47
C ILE A 125 -7.73 -9.45 3.34
N PHE A 126 -9.00 -9.09 3.38
CA PHE A 126 -9.51 -7.89 4.06
C PHE A 126 -10.46 -8.23 5.20
N ASP A 127 -10.44 -7.39 6.25
CA ASP A 127 -11.38 -7.49 7.35
C ASP A 127 -12.78 -7.01 6.92
N VAL A 128 -13.68 -7.96 6.63
CA VAL A 128 -15.05 -7.70 6.17
C VAL A 128 -15.85 -6.85 7.16
N ASN A 129 -15.74 -7.13 8.45
CA ASN A 129 -16.52 -6.41 9.45
C ASN A 129 -16.03 -4.97 9.57
N TYR A 130 -14.71 -4.77 9.57
CA TYR A 130 -14.12 -3.44 9.57
C TYR A 130 -14.49 -2.65 8.31
N PHE A 131 -14.42 -3.29 7.13
CA PHE A 131 -14.80 -2.67 5.86
C PHE A 131 -16.26 -2.16 5.87
N ILE A 132 -17.21 -2.98 6.33
CA ILE A 132 -18.62 -2.60 6.42
C ILE A 132 -18.83 -1.50 7.46
N THR A 133 -18.25 -1.65 8.65
CA THR A 133 -18.51 -0.73 9.77
C THR A 133 -17.86 0.63 9.59
N SER A 134 -16.65 0.69 9.03
CA SER A 134 -15.91 1.95 8.76
C SER A 134 -16.55 2.80 7.66
N LEU A 135 -17.35 2.19 6.77
CA LEU A 135 -18.02 2.86 5.66
C LEU A 135 -19.53 3.04 5.87
N ARG A 136 -20.07 2.64 7.04
CA ARG A 136 -21.52 2.58 7.30
C ARG A 136 -22.27 3.92 7.13
N ASP A 137 -21.56 5.03 7.32
CA ASP A 137 -22.11 6.38 7.22
C ASP A 137 -21.87 6.99 5.82
N GLU A 138 -21.15 6.29 4.94
CA GLU A 138 -20.83 6.68 3.56
C GLU A 138 -21.63 5.90 2.52
N VAL A 139 -21.71 4.57 2.68
CA VAL A 139 -22.38 3.65 1.76
C VAL A 139 -22.93 2.44 2.52
N ARG A 140 -24.11 1.95 2.14
CA ARG A 140 -24.64 0.70 2.70
C ARG A 140 -23.94 -0.50 2.05
N ILE A 141 -23.29 -1.32 2.87
CA ILE A 141 -22.60 -2.53 2.42
C ILE A 141 -23.19 -3.76 3.13
N LEU A 142 -23.54 -4.80 2.36
CA LEU A 142 -24.03 -6.07 2.89
C LEU A 142 -23.05 -7.20 2.60
N LYS A 143 -22.92 -8.14 3.54
CA LYS A 143 -22.10 -9.36 3.33
C LYS A 143 -22.62 -10.23 2.17
N GLN A 144 -23.93 -10.21 1.98
CA GLN A 144 -24.64 -11.02 1.01
C GLN A 144 -25.95 -10.32 0.66
N LEU A 145 -26.51 -10.62 -0.51
CA LEU A 145 -27.85 -10.17 -0.90
C LEU A 145 -28.91 -10.61 0.13
N PRO A 146 -29.99 -9.83 0.32
CA PRO A 146 -31.14 -10.31 1.10
C PRO A 146 -31.83 -11.49 0.42
N ASP A 147 -32.63 -12.25 1.20
CA ASP A 147 -33.13 -13.56 0.76
C ASP A 147 -34.10 -13.50 -0.42
N GLU A 148 -34.79 -12.39 -0.61
CA GLU A 148 -35.66 -12.16 -1.77
C GLU A 148 -34.84 -11.99 -3.05
N GLN A 149 -33.87 -11.08 -3.03
CA GLN A 149 -32.98 -10.82 -4.17
C GLN A 149 -32.13 -12.05 -4.50
N LYS A 150 -31.67 -12.81 -3.50
CA LYS A 150 -31.02 -14.11 -3.72
C LYS A 150 -31.89 -15.10 -4.46
N ARG A 151 -33.20 -15.16 -4.15
CA ARG A 151 -34.15 -16.05 -4.83
C ARG A 151 -34.39 -15.60 -6.27
N ARG A 152 -34.54 -14.29 -6.50
CA ARG A 152 -34.67 -13.71 -7.86
C ARG A 152 -33.46 -14.04 -8.73
N VAL A 153 -32.25 -13.76 -8.24
CA VAL A 153 -30.99 -14.06 -8.95
C VAL A 153 -30.87 -15.55 -9.31
N LYS A 154 -31.32 -16.46 -8.44
CA LYS A 154 -31.31 -17.91 -8.72
C LYS A 154 -32.31 -18.32 -9.80
N ASN A 155 -33.43 -17.64 -9.92
CA ASN A 155 -34.51 -17.99 -10.84
C ASN A 155 -34.33 -17.35 -12.24
N ASP A 156 -33.96 -16.07 -12.27
CA ASP A 156 -33.98 -15.25 -13.50
C ASP A 156 -32.59 -15.02 -14.12
N SER A 157 -31.54 -15.59 -13.52
CA SER A 157 -30.13 -15.29 -13.79
C SER A 157 -29.76 -13.83 -13.49
N ILE A 158 -28.51 -13.59 -13.10
CA ILE A 158 -28.04 -12.25 -12.74
C ILE A 158 -27.64 -11.45 -13.98
N TYR A 159 -28.13 -10.21 -14.08
CA TYR A 159 -27.66 -9.28 -15.12
C TYR A 159 -26.19 -8.92 -14.87
N THR A 160 -25.30 -9.45 -15.70
CA THR A 160 -23.85 -9.27 -15.59
C THR A 160 -23.33 -8.41 -16.74
N MET A 161 -22.48 -7.42 -16.45
CA MET A 161 -21.86 -6.57 -17.45
C MET A 161 -20.46 -6.09 -17.08
N GLU A 162 -19.68 -5.69 -18.08
CA GLU A 162 -18.43 -4.94 -17.89
C GLU A 162 -18.71 -3.45 -18.09
N PRO A 163 -18.58 -2.59 -17.05
CA PRO A 163 -18.64 -1.14 -17.24
C PRO A 163 -17.59 -0.67 -18.25
N HIS A 164 -17.82 0.44 -18.95
CA HIS A 164 -16.81 0.97 -19.85
C HIS A 164 -15.58 1.44 -19.07
N SER A 165 -14.39 1.22 -19.64
CA SER A 165 -13.14 1.68 -19.01
C SER A 165 -13.05 3.21 -19.07
N TRP A 166 -12.51 3.80 -18.01
CA TRP A 166 -12.29 5.24 -17.90
C TRP A 166 -13.59 6.06 -18.08
N SER A 167 -14.70 5.60 -17.51
CA SER A 167 -15.97 6.31 -17.53
C SER A 167 -16.02 7.44 -16.50
N ASN A 168 -16.71 8.53 -16.84
CA ASN A 168 -17.07 9.60 -15.91
C ASN A 168 -18.35 9.26 -15.13
N LEU A 169 -18.76 10.13 -14.20
CA LEU A 169 -19.98 9.92 -13.40
C LEU A 169 -21.26 9.96 -14.24
N ASP A 170 -21.31 10.75 -15.31
CA ASP A 170 -22.49 10.82 -16.20
C ASP A 170 -22.81 9.47 -16.83
N TYR A 171 -21.80 8.69 -17.25
CA TYR A 171 -22.00 7.33 -17.72
C TYR A 171 -22.73 6.47 -16.68
N TYR A 172 -22.30 6.53 -15.43
CA TYR A 172 -22.93 5.77 -14.35
C TYR A 172 -24.35 6.26 -14.07
N TYR A 173 -24.56 7.57 -14.05
CA TYR A 173 -25.87 8.14 -13.76
C TYR A 173 -26.89 7.87 -14.88
N TYR A 174 -26.53 8.14 -16.13
CA TYR A 174 -27.47 8.07 -17.25
C TYR A 174 -27.58 6.69 -17.88
N GLN A 175 -26.55 5.83 -17.81
CA GLN A 175 -26.57 4.52 -18.46
C GLN A 175 -26.67 3.35 -17.48
N ILE A 176 -26.06 3.45 -16.31
CA ILE A 176 -25.99 2.34 -15.34
C ILE A 176 -27.15 2.38 -14.36
N LEU A 177 -27.44 3.54 -13.76
CA LEU A 177 -28.52 3.65 -12.77
C LEU A 177 -29.89 3.18 -13.30
N PRO A 178 -30.32 3.49 -14.54
CA PRO A 178 -31.58 2.97 -15.06
C PRO A 178 -31.60 1.43 -15.11
N LYS A 179 -30.48 0.80 -15.49
CA LYS A 179 -30.35 -0.67 -15.49
C LYS A 179 -30.44 -1.25 -14.09
N ILE A 180 -29.82 -0.60 -13.09
CA ILE A 180 -29.92 -1.05 -11.70
C ILE A 180 -31.37 -0.98 -11.22
N LYS A 181 -32.10 0.10 -11.54
CA LYS A 181 -33.51 0.24 -11.17
C LYS A 181 -34.42 -0.79 -11.85
N GLU A 182 -34.12 -1.15 -13.09
CA GLU A 182 -34.87 -2.16 -13.84
C GLU A 182 -34.60 -3.58 -13.31
N GLN A 183 -33.32 -3.94 -13.14
CA GLN A 183 -32.90 -5.29 -12.80
C GLN A 183 -32.92 -5.56 -11.28
N GLU A 184 -32.97 -4.51 -10.46
CA GLU A 184 -32.78 -4.49 -9.00
C GLU A 184 -31.38 -4.95 -8.54
N VAL A 185 -30.81 -5.99 -9.14
CA VAL A 185 -29.47 -6.52 -8.87
C VAL A 185 -28.65 -6.51 -10.16
N VAL A 186 -27.52 -5.81 -10.15
CA VAL A 186 -26.56 -5.79 -11.26
C VAL A 186 -25.20 -6.29 -10.78
N HIS A 187 -24.55 -7.11 -11.59
CA HIS A 187 -23.20 -7.60 -11.34
C HIS A 187 -22.19 -7.01 -12.33
N PHE A 188 -21.14 -6.39 -11.81
CA PHE A 188 -19.97 -6.02 -12.60
C PHE A 188 -18.91 -7.11 -12.52
N ASN A 189 -18.70 -7.85 -13.59
CA ASN A 189 -17.70 -8.93 -13.63
C ASN A 189 -16.25 -8.44 -13.78
N LYS A 190 -16.03 -7.14 -14.03
CA LYS A 190 -14.71 -6.48 -13.98
C LYS A 190 -14.84 -5.05 -13.48
N THR A 191 -13.86 -4.62 -12.67
CA THR A 191 -13.89 -3.31 -12.00
C THR A 191 -12.59 -2.52 -12.12
N ASP A 192 -11.57 -3.09 -12.77
CA ASP A 192 -10.32 -2.40 -13.03
C ASP A 192 -10.48 -1.27 -14.06
N PHE A 193 -9.91 -0.11 -13.74
CA PHE A 193 -9.84 1.05 -14.64
C PHE A 193 -11.22 1.50 -15.19
N ARG A 194 -12.28 1.45 -14.37
CA ARG A 194 -13.65 1.79 -14.78
C ARG A 194 -14.10 3.20 -14.42
N LEU A 195 -13.36 3.91 -13.58
CA LEU A 195 -13.61 5.32 -13.22
C LEU A 195 -12.42 6.18 -13.66
N VAL A 196 -12.70 7.35 -14.24
CA VAL A 196 -11.66 8.35 -14.59
C VAL A 196 -10.87 8.81 -13.36
N ASN A 197 -9.63 9.29 -13.57
CA ASN A 197 -8.77 9.75 -12.48
C ASN A 197 -9.16 11.15 -12.01
N ASN A 198 -9.54 12.03 -12.93
CA ASN A 198 -9.87 13.44 -12.68
C ASN A 198 -11.33 13.75 -13.06
N GLY A 199 -11.79 14.98 -12.82
CA GLY A 199 -13.17 15.40 -13.10
C GLY A 199 -14.23 14.76 -12.18
N ILE A 200 -13.81 14.17 -11.05
CA ILE A 200 -14.67 13.59 -10.02
C ILE A 200 -14.79 14.57 -8.84
N PRO A 201 -15.99 14.84 -8.29
CA PRO A 201 -16.15 15.72 -7.15
C PRO A 201 -15.31 15.29 -5.93
N ILE A 202 -14.85 16.29 -5.18
CA ILE A 202 -13.84 16.14 -4.12
C ILE A 202 -14.26 15.14 -3.04
N GLU A 203 -15.55 15.07 -2.71
CA GLU A 203 -16.11 14.15 -1.73
C GLU A 203 -15.97 12.68 -2.15
N PHE A 204 -16.08 12.37 -3.44
CA PHE A 204 -15.91 11.01 -3.95
C PHE A 204 -14.43 10.65 -4.07
N GLN A 205 -13.56 11.61 -4.42
CA GLN A 205 -12.11 11.40 -4.39
C GLN A 205 -11.63 11.11 -2.96
N LYS A 206 -12.10 11.87 -1.97
CA LYS A 206 -11.81 11.61 -0.55
C LYS A 206 -12.32 10.26 -0.08
N LEU A 207 -13.51 9.85 -0.52
CA LEU A 207 -14.01 8.51 -0.24
C LEU A 207 -13.12 7.41 -0.83
N ARG A 208 -12.65 7.54 -2.07
CA ARG A 208 -11.69 6.58 -2.66
C ARG A 208 -10.44 6.43 -1.80
N CYS A 209 -9.92 7.53 -1.25
CA CYS A 209 -8.79 7.50 -0.31
C CYS A 209 -9.12 6.84 1.01
N GLN A 210 -10.26 7.18 1.64
CA GLN A 210 -10.71 6.56 2.88
C GLN A 210 -10.86 5.04 2.71
N VAL A 211 -11.45 4.60 1.59
CA VAL A 211 -11.57 3.18 1.28
C VAL A 211 -10.18 2.55 1.12
N ASN A 212 -9.31 3.18 0.32
CA ASN A 212 -8.00 2.64 0.01
C ASN A 212 -7.04 2.61 1.18
N TYR A 213 -7.03 3.60 2.07
CA TYR A 213 -6.00 3.72 3.12
C TYR A 213 -6.51 3.27 4.49
N GLU A 214 -7.83 3.27 4.70
CA GLU A 214 -8.42 2.96 6.00
C GLU A 214 -9.32 1.73 5.93
N ALA A 215 -10.37 1.73 5.10
CA ALA A 215 -11.40 0.68 5.13
C ALA A 215 -10.91 -0.68 4.61
N LEU A 216 -10.04 -0.72 3.59
CA LEU A 216 -9.41 -1.93 3.07
C LEU A 216 -8.22 -2.37 3.93
N ARG A 217 -8.53 -2.61 5.21
CA ARG A 217 -7.60 -3.15 6.20
C ARG A 217 -7.40 -4.64 5.97
N PHE A 218 -6.15 -5.08 5.95
CA PHE A 218 -5.83 -6.50 5.83
C PHE A 218 -6.30 -7.30 7.07
N THR A 219 -6.57 -8.60 6.87
CA THR A 219 -6.93 -9.50 7.98
C THR A 219 -5.85 -9.52 9.08
N PRO A 220 -6.23 -9.85 10.34
CA PRO A 220 -5.27 -9.96 11.44
C PRO A 220 -4.06 -10.85 11.10
N THR A 221 -4.29 -11.99 10.45
CA THR A 221 -3.23 -12.91 10.00
C THR A 221 -2.19 -12.23 9.12
N ILE A 222 -2.61 -11.48 8.10
CA ILE A 222 -1.70 -10.75 7.21
C ILE A 222 -1.01 -9.61 7.97
N ALA A 223 -1.77 -8.84 8.74
CA ALA A 223 -1.26 -7.68 9.46
C ALA A 223 -0.20 -8.05 10.51
N GLU A 224 -0.42 -9.12 11.28
CA GLU A 224 0.52 -9.60 12.30
C GLU A 224 1.83 -10.09 11.69
N VAL A 225 1.75 -10.87 10.60
CA VAL A 225 2.95 -11.36 9.91
C VAL A 225 3.69 -10.21 9.22
N GLY A 226 2.99 -9.28 8.59
CA GLY A 226 3.60 -8.07 8.01
C GLY A 226 4.34 -7.24 9.07
N LYS A 227 3.70 -6.98 10.21
CA LYS A 227 4.34 -6.30 11.36
C LYS A 227 5.54 -7.06 11.90
N LYS A 228 5.50 -8.39 11.95
CA LYS A 228 6.62 -9.23 12.36
C LYS A 228 7.82 -9.03 11.42
N ILE A 229 7.61 -9.04 10.10
CA ILE A 229 8.67 -8.81 9.11
C ILE A 229 9.26 -7.41 9.29
N VAL A 230 8.42 -6.38 9.37
CA VAL A 230 8.87 -4.99 9.57
C VAL A 230 9.69 -4.86 10.86
N LYS A 231 9.26 -5.48 11.96
CA LYS A 231 10.02 -5.50 13.22
C LYS A 231 11.41 -6.12 13.04
N LEU A 232 11.52 -7.25 12.33
CA LEU A 232 12.79 -7.93 12.07
C LEU A 232 13.74 -7.07 11.20
N LEU A 233 13.20 -6.39 10.19
CA LEU A 233 13.97 -5.46 9.36
C LEU A 233 14.47 -4.26 10.18
N ARG A 234 13.56 -3.62 10.94
CA ARG A 234 13.86 -2.46 11.79
C ARG A 234 14.90 -2.74 12.88
N GLN A 235 14.98 -3.98 13.38
CA GLN A 235 16.02 -4.39 14.33
C GLN A 235 17.45 -4.28 13.77
N ARG A 236 17.60 -4.28 12.43
CA ARG A 236 18.88 -4.10 11.75
C ARG A 236 19.11 -2.68 11.24
N GLY A 237 18.18 -1.77 11.50
CA GLY A 237 18.27 -0.36 11.13
C GLY A 237 17.28 0.05 10.03
N PRO A 238 17.56 1.18 9.34
CA PRO A 238 16.82 1.59 8.15
C PRO A 238 16.91 0.53 7.05
N PHE A 239 15.85 0.38 6.26
CA PHE A 239 15.79 -0.56 5.16
C PHE A 239 15.09 0.02 3.94
N LEU A 240 15.53 -0.45 2.77
CA LEU A 240 14.95 -0.16 1.48
C LEU A 240 14.08 -1.33 1.04
N VAL A 241 12.93 -1.03 0.43
CA VAL A 241 12.13 -2.03 -0.29
C VAL A 241 12.32 -1.83 -1.78
N LEU A 242 12.78 -2.88 -2.45
CA LEU A 242 12.94 -2.92 -3.89
C LEU A 242 11.83 -3.79 -4.49
N HIS A 243 10.87 -3.15 -5.16
CA HIS A 243 9.87 -3.82 -5.97
C HIS A 243 10.48 -4.17 -7.34
N LEU A 244 11.07 -5.37 -7.39
CA LEU A 244 11.83 -5.88 -8.52
C LEU A 244 10.92 -6.71 -9.44
N ARG A 245 10.35 -6.08 -10.47
CA ARG A 245 9.36 -6.72 -11.35
C ARG A 245 9.97 -7.47 -12.54
N TYR A 246 10.95 -8.34 -12.26
CA TYR A 246 11.65 -9.17 -13.26
C TYR A 246 11.20 -10.64 -13.20
N GLU A 247 9.89 -10.87 -13.07
CA GLU A 247 9.29 -12.22 -13.09
C GLU A 247 8.87 -12.64 -14.50
N MET A 248 8.80 -13.96 -14.70
CA MET A 248 8.52 -14.59 -16.00
C MET A 248 7.23 -14.09 -16.66
N ASP A 249 6.17 -13.89 -15.88
CA ASP A 249 4.88 -13.41 -16.39
C ASP A 249 4.97 -11.98 -16.93
N MET A 250 5.71 -11.11 -16.23
CA MET A 250 5.90 -9.72 -16.61
C MET A 250 6.73 -9.63 -17.88
N LEU A 251 7.84 -10.38 -17.94
CA LEU A 251 8.73 -10.39 -19.10
C LEU A 251 8.03 -10.96 -20.33
N ALA A 252 7.23 -12.03 -20.18
CA ALA A 252 6.43 -12.59 -21.26
C ALA A 252 5.35 -11.60 -21.74
N PHE A 253 4.66 -10.93 -20.82
CA PHE A 253 3.64 -9.93 -21.16
C PHE A 253 4.23 -8.72 -21.90
N SER A 254 5.31 -8.15 -21.38
CA SER A 254 5.96 -6.97 -21.98
C SER A 254 6.76 -7.31 -23.24
N GLY A 255 7.11 -8.59 -23.44
CA GLY A 255 7.98 -9.06 -24.51
C GLY A 255 9.44 -8.65 -24.31
N CYS A 256 9.83 -8.32 -23.08
CA CYS A 256 11.17 -7.88 -22.73
C CYS A 256 12.06 -9.08 -22.37
N ASN A 257 13.24 -9.15 -22.97
CA ASN A 257 14.18 -10.27 -22.80
C ASN A 257 15.62 -9.82 -22.57
N GLU A 258 15.86 -8.54 -22.22
CA GLU A 258 17.19 -8.05 -21.90
C GLU A 258 17.81 -8.89 -20.77
N GLY A 259 19.05 -9.34 -20.97
CA GLY A 259 19.76 -10.23 -20.09
C GLY A 259 19.45 -11.71 -20.29
N CYS A 260 18.30 -12.10 -20.85
CA CYS A 260 17.92 -13.50 -21.06
C CYS A 260 18.85 -14.19 -22.08
N ASN A 261 19.06 -15.50 -21.93
CA ASN A 261 19.63 -16.31 -23.00
C ASN A 261 18.55 -16.70 -24.04
N GLU A 262 18.96 -17.35 -25.14
CA GLU A 262 18.04 -17.73 -26.23
C GLU A 262 16.90 -18.64 -25.75
N THR A 263 17.21 -19.66 -24.95
CA THR A 263 16.21 -20.57 -24.39
C THR A 263 15.20 -19.84 -23.50
N GLU A 264 15.70 -18.96 -22.62
CA GLU A 264 14.88 -18.15 -21.74
C GLU A 264 13.95 -17.22 -22.54
N ALA A 265 14.45 -16.60 -23.62
CA ALA A 265 13.65 -15.73 -24.48
C ALA A 265 12.57 -16.50 -25.27
N ASP A 266 12.88 -17.71 -25.70
CA ASP A 266 11.93 -18.60 -26.39
C ASP A 266 10.81 -19.05 -25.46
N GLU A 267 11.13 -19.39 -24.21
CA GLU A 267 10.14 -19.75 -23.17
C GLU A 267 9.17 -18.59 -22.91
N LEU A 268 9.68 -17.37 -22.73
CA LEU A 268 8.86 -16.17 -22.57
C LEU A 268 7.95 -15.95 -23.78
N THR A 269 8.46 -16.19 -24.98
CA THR A 269 7.66 -16.09 -26.21
C THR A 269 6.56 -17.14 -26.25
N LYS A 270 6.85 -18.41 -25.94
CA LYS A 270 5.84 -19.48 -25.88
C LYS A 270 4.74 -19.15 -24.86
N LEU A 271 5.11 -18.71 -23.66
CA LEU A 271 4.15 -18.31 -22.63
C LEU A 271 3.24 -17.17 -23.11
N ARG A 272 3.82 -16.16 -23.78
CA ARG A 272 3.07 -15.04 -24.34
C ARG A 272 2.05 -15.50 -25.38
N TYR A 273 2.42 -16.41 -26.28
CA TYR A 273 1.51 -16.94 -27.29
C TYR A 273 0.43 -17.86 -26.69
N ALA A 274 0.80 -18.65 -25.67
CA ALA A 274 -0.13 -19.53 -24.96
C ALA A 274 -1.20 -18.79 -24.15
N THR A 275 -1.01 -17.50 -23.84
CA THR A 275 -1.94 -16.70 -23.02
C THR A 275 -2.95 -15.94 -23.89
N PRO A 276 -4.21 -16.40 -24.09
CA PRO A 276 -5.06 -15.90 -25.18
C PRO A 276 -5.47 -14.43 -25.07
N TRP A 277 -5.66 -13.91 -23.86
CA TRP A 277 -6.14 -12.54 -23.62
C TRP A 277 -5.08 -11.45 -23.82
N TRP A 278 -3.80 -11.80 -23.97
CA TRP A 278 -2.75 -10.83 -24.31
C TRP A 278 -2.75 -10.53 -25.80
N ARG A 279 -3.26 -9.35 -26.19
CA ARG A 279 -3.47 -8.99 -27.61
C ARG A 279 -2.15 -8.85 -28.39
N GLN A 280 -1.12 -8.27 -27.81
CA GLN A 280 0.15 -8.03 -28.50
C GLN A 280 1.06 -9.27 -28.41
N LYS A 281 1.22 -10.00 -29.53
CA LYS A 281 2.06 -11.21 -29.61
C LYS A 281 3.43 -11.01 -30.22
N VAL A 282 3.57 -10.07 -31.16
CA VAL A 282 4.84 -9.73 -31.79
C VAL A 282 5.33 -8.42 -31.16
N ILE A 283 6.50 -8.47 -30.52
CA ILE A 283 7.06 -7.33 -29.78
C ILE A 283 8.56 -7.27 -30.05
N ASN A 284 9.05 -6.08 -30.40
CA ASN A 284 10.48 -5.81 -30.45
C ASN A 284 10.97 -5.42 -29.05
N SER A 285 11.60 -6.37 -28.35
CA SER A 285 12.14 -6.20 -27.00
C SER A 285 13.09 -5.00 -26.90
N GLY A 286 14.04 -4.89 -27.85
CA GLY A 286 15.05 -3.83 -27.84
C GLY A 286 14.43 -2.42 -27.96
N LEU A 287 13.41 -2.25 -28.81
CA LEU A 287 12.68 -0.99 -28.92
C LEU A 287 11.90 -0.68 -27.63
N LYS A 288 11.19 -1.66 -27.06
CA LYS A 288 10.47 -1.50 -25.78
C LYS A 288 11.40 -1.08 -24.66
N ARG A 289 12.58 -1.72 -24.55
CA ARG A 289 13.60 -1.37 -23.55
C ARG A 289 14.09 0.07 -23.72
N LYS A 290 14.44 0.47 -24.95
CA LYS A 290 14.93 1.82 -25.25
C LYS A 290 13.95 2.95 -24.94
N VAL A 291 12.64 2.68 -24.95
CA VAL A 291 11.60 3.65 -24.57
C VAL A 291 11.12 3.49 -23.12
N GLY A 292 11.83 2.70 -22.30
CA GLY A 292 11.52 2.53 -20.88
C GLY A 292 10.30 1.67 -20.58
N TRP A 293 9.80 0.88 -21.54
CA TRP A 293 8.62 0.01 -21.37
C TRP A 293 8.97 -1.42 -20.94
N CYS A 294 10.21 -1.65 -20.53
CA CYS A 294 10.67 -2.90 -19.94
C CYS A 294 10.98 -2.71 -18.46
N PRO A 295 10.74 -3.73 -17.62
CA PRO A 295 11.33 -3.77 -16.29
C PRO A 295 12.85 -3.71 -16.39
N LEU A 296 13.49 -2.97 -15.48
CA LEU A 296 14.95 -3.03 -15.36
C LEU A 296 15.38 -4.43 -14.91
N THR A 297 16.46 -4.91 -15.50
CA THR A 297 17.18 -6.10 -15.02
C THR A 297 17.79 -5.83 -13.63
N PRO A 298 18.06 -6.85 -12.80
CA PRO A 298 18.79 -6.65 -11.55
C PRO A 298 20.19 -6.05 -11.75
N GLU A 299 20.85 -6.31 -12.87
CA GLU A 299 22.11 -5.68 -13.26
C GLU A 299 21.96 -4.17 -13.46
N GLU A 300 20.97 -3.73 -14.24
CA GLU A 300 20.66 -2.31 -14.43
C GLU A 300 20.18 -1.66 -13.13
N THR A 301 19.42 -2.40 -12.33
CA THR A 301 18.95 -1.93 -11.02
C THR A 301 20.11 -1.69 -10.06
N ALA A 302 21.12 -2.57 -10.05
CA ALA A 302 22.32 -2.38 -9.25
C ALA A 302 23.04 -1.07 -9.61
N LEU A 303 23.24 -0.83 -10.91
CA LEU A 303 23.86 0.40 -11.41
C LEU A 303 23.03 1.64 -11.05
N ALA A 304 21.71 1.57 -11.19
CA ALA A 304 20.82 2.67 -10.84
C ALA A 304 20.89 3.04 -9.35
N LEU A 305 20.85 2.04 -8.46
CA LEU A 305 20.94 2.28 -7.02
C LEU A 305 22.32 2.82 -6.62
N GLN A 306 23.40 2.30 -7.20
CA GLN A 306 24.76 2.82 -6.97
C GLN A 306 24.91 4.26 -7.47
N ALA A 307 24.38 4.56 -8.66
CA ALA A 307 24.43 5.90 -9.25
C ALA A 307 23.66 6.95 -8.42
N LEU A 308 22.63 6.51 -7.68
CA LEU A 308 21.84 7.32 -6.74
C LEU A 308 22.44 7.40 -5.31
N ASP A 309 23.67 6.93 -5.11
CA ASP A 309 24.34 6.87 -3.80
C ASP A 309 23.56 6.09 -2.72
N ILE A 310 22.79 5.06 -3.11
CA ILE A 310 22.22 4.16 -2.11
C ILE A 310 23.37 3.42 -1.42
N ASP A 311 23.41 3.54 -0.10
CA ASP A 311 24.42 2.89 0.74
C ASP A 311 24.47 1.38 0.47
N PRO A 312 25.60 0.82 0.00
CA PRO A 312 25.75 -0.61 -0.24
C PRO A 312 25.45 -1.50 0.97
N SER A 313 25.60 -0.95 2.18
CA SER A 313 25.36 -1.66 3.44
C SER A 313 23.88 -1.69 3.86
N ILE A 314 23.01 -0.88 3.23
CA ILE A 314 21.59 -0.85 3.58
C ILE A 314 20.95 -2.23 3.39
N GLN A 315 20.06 -2.59 4.30
CA GLN A 315 19.27 -3.80 4.11
C GLN A 315 18.22 -3.56 3.01
N ILE A 316 18.22 -4.43 1.99
CA ILE A 316 17.24 -4.36 0.91
C ILE A 316 16.28 -5.55 1.01
N TYR A 317 15.00 -5.27 1.25
CA TYR A 317 13.93 -6.24 1.12
C TYR A 317 13.46 -6.31 -0.33
N ILE A 318 13.55 -7.50 -0.94
CA ILE A 318 13.07 -7.77 -2.30
C ILE A 318 11.57 -8.09 -2.26
N ALA A 319 10.76 -7.16 -2.75
CA ALA A 319 9.32 -7.32 -2.93
C ALA A 319 9.04 -7.80 -4.36
N SER A 320 9.11 -9.11 -4.58
CA SER A 320 8.85 -9.72 -5.88
C SER A 320 8.35 -11.17 -5.76
N GLY A 321 7.83 -11.70 -6.87
CA GLY A 321 7.80 -13.14 -7.09
C GLY A 321 9.20 -13.71 -7.39
N ASN A 322 9.23 -14.89 -8.02
CA ASN A 322 10.48 -15.50 -8.44
C ASN A 322 11.12 -14.69 -9.58
N ILE A 323 12.34 -14.22 -9.36
CA ILE A 323 13.13 -13.52 -10.39
C ILE A 323 13.54 -14.51 -11.48
N TYR A 324 13.23 -14.18 -12.73
CA TYR A 324 13.54 -15.03 -13.87
C TYR A 324 15.05 -15.11 -14.12
N GLY A 325 15.57 -16.33 -14.30
CA GLY A 325 17.02 -16.61 -14.30
C GLY A 325 17.64 -16.77 -12.89
N GLY A 326 16.86 -16.61 -11.81
CA GLY A 326 17.25 -16.99 -10.45
C GLY A 326 18.52 -16.31 -9.93
N GLU A 327 19.37 -17.07 -9.24
CA GLU A 327 20.59 -16.55 -8.60
C GLU A 327 21.60 -15.99 -9.60
N ARG A 328 21.66 -16.53 -10.83
CA ARG A 328 22.49 -15.98 -11.91
C ARG A 328 22.10 -14.54 -12.22
N ARG A 329 20.79 -14.29 -12.33
CA ARG A 329 20.24 -12.95 -12.59
C ARG A 329 20.48 -12.00 -11.41
N MET A 330 20.39 -12.51 -10.18
CA MET A 330 20.56 -11.70 -8.96
C MET A 330 22.03 -11.41 -8.60
N ALA A 331 23.00 -12.01 -9.30
CA ALA A 331 24.41 -11.98 -8.92
C ALA A 331 24.97 -10.56 -8.83
N ALA A 332 24.76 -9.71 -9.85
CA ALA A 332 25.28 -8.34 -9.86
C ALA A 332 24.65 -7.48 -8.75
N LEU A 333 23.32 -7.60 -8.55
CA LEU A 333 22.62 -6.87 -7.51
C LEU A 333 23.12 -7.27 -6.11
N ARG A 334 23.35 -8.56 -5.88
CA ARG A 334 23.89 -9.04 -4.60
C ARG A 334 25.36 -8.65 -4.39
N ALA A 335 26.16 -8.58 -5.46
CA ALA A 335 27.53 -8.11 -5.36
C ALA A 335 27.60 -6.62 -4.98
N ALA A 336 26.70 -5.80 -5.53
CA ALA A 336 26.60 -4.38 -5.19
C ALA A 336 25.96 -4.14 -3.80
N PHE A 337 24.97 -4.95 -3.43
CA PHE A 337 24.23 -4.83 -2.18
C PHE A 337 24.18 -6.19 -1.47
N PRO A 338 25.13 -6.52 -0.59
CA PRO A 338 25.22 -7.85 0.02
C PRO A 338 24.06 -8.20 0.97
N ASN A 339 23.37 -7.20 1.52
CA ASN A 339 22.32 -7.38 2.53
C ASN A 339 20.91 -7.55 1.95
N LEU A 340 20.78 -8.35 0.87
CA LEU A 340 19.49 -8.68 0.28
C LEU A 340 18.73 -9.69 1.12
N VAL A 341 17.46 -9.39 1.42
CA VAL A 341 16.55 -10.28 2.14
C VAL A 341 15.20 -10.38 1.45
N LYS A 342 14.49 -11.47 1.70
CA LYS A 342 13.11 -11.71 1.28
C LYS A 342 12.31 -12.36 2.42
N LYS A 343 10.99 -12.38 2.31
CA LYS A 343 10.11 -12.97 3.34
C LYS A 343 10.49 -14.41 3.70
N GLU A 344 10.93 -15.22 2.72
CA GLU A 344 11.38 -16.60 2.92
C GLU A 344 12.68 -16.70 3.73
N THR A 345 13.51 -15.65 3.74
CA THR A 345 14.75 -15.61 4.53
C THR A 345 14.54 -15.00 5.92
N LEU A 346 13.47 -14.24 6.12
CA LEU A 346 13.18 -13.54 7.37
C LEU A 346 12.28 -14.33 8.30
N LEU A 347 11.42 -15.19 7.76
CA LEU A 347 10.39 -15.90 8.51
C LEU A 347 10.65 -17.40 8.62
N ALA A 348 10.13 -18.00 9.69
CA ALA A 348 10.10 -19.45 9.80
C ALA A 348 9.07 -20.04 8.81
N ASN A 349 9.31 -21.28 8.39
CA ASN A 349 8.39 -21.99 7.49
C ASN A 349 6.94 -22.10 8.04
N SER A 350 6.78 -22.10 9.37
CA SER A 350 5.48 -22.09 10.04
C SER A 350 4.72 -20.78 9.82
N ASP A 351 5.41 -19.64 9.88
CA ASP A 351 4.81 -18.32 9.67
C ASP A 351 4.31 -18.13 8.22
N LEU A 352 5.01 -18.73 7.26
CA LEU A 352 4.68 -18.65 5.83
C LEU A 352 3.64 -19.67 5.38
N LYS A 353 3.34 -20.69 6.20
CA LYS A 353 2.41 -21.77 5.84
C LYS A 353 1.04 -21.26 5.36
N PRO A 354 0.41 -20.25 5.98
CA PRO A 354 -0.88 -19.71 5.52
C PRO A 354 -0.83 -19.07 4.13
N PHE A 355 0.35 -18.69 3.64
CA PHE A 355 0.52 -17.85 2.43
C PHE A 355 0.98 -18.63 1.20
N ARG A 356 1.37 -19.90 1.33
CA ARG A 356 2.08 -20.64 0.25
C ARG A 356 1.30 -20.68 -1.08
N LYS A 357 -0.02 -20.86 -1.02
CA LYS A 357 -0.91 -20.94 -2.18
C LYS A 357 -1.75 -19.67 -2.41
N HIS A 358 -1.46 -18.60 -1.65
CA HIS A 358 -2.21 -17.35 -1.68
C HIS A 358 -1.27 -16.22 -2.09
N SER A 359 -1.03 -16.10 -3.40
CA SER A 359 -0.24 -15.04 -4.02
C SER A 359 -0.69 -13.62 -3.63
N ASN A 360 -2.01 -13.38 -3.54
CA ASN A 360 -2.57 -12.10 -3.15
C ASN A 360 -2.27 -11.80 -1.67
N MET A 361 -2.36 -12.79 -0.79
CA MET A 361 -1.95 -12.62 0.62
C MET A 361 -0.44 -12.37 0.74
N LYS A 362 0.40 -13.00 -0.10
CA LYS A 362 1.85 -12.71 -0.15
C LYS A 362 2.13 -11.28 -0.63
N ALA A 363 1.42 -10.82 -1.66
CA ALA A 363 1.52 -9.46 -2.14
C ALA A 363 1.06 -8.44 -1.08
N ALA A 364 0.11 -8.81 -0.23
CA ALA A 364 -0.33 -7.97 0.89
C ALA A 364 0.78 -7.77 1.94
N LEU A 365 1.59 -8.81 2.21
CA LEU A 365 2.78 -8.68 3.05
C LEU A 365 3.77 -7.69 2.43
N ASP A 366 4.06 -7.84 1.14
CA ASP A 366 4.99 -6.94 0.44
C ASP A 366 4.49 -5.50 0.44
N TYR A 367 3.18 -5.29 0.31
CA TYR A 367 2.55 -3.97 0.40
C TYR A 367 2.77 -3.32 1.78
N ILE A 368 2.52 -4.06 2.87
CA ILE A 368 2.76 -3.57 4.24
C ILE A 368 4.22 -3.17 4.42
N ILE A 369 5.14 -4.03 4.00
CA ILE A 369 6.58 -3.78 4.17
C ILE A 369 7.03 -2.57 3.36
N ALA A 370 6.48 -2.40 2.14
CA ALA A 370 6.78 -1.28 1.26
C ALA A 370 6.31 0.07 1.78
N ILE A 371 5.15 0.16 2.43
CA ILE A 371 4.68 1.43 3.02
C ILE A 371 5.38 1.76 4.35
N GLU A 372 5.96 0.76 5.02
CA GLU A 372 6.71 0.91 6.26
C GLU A 372 8.20 1.21 6.06
N SER A 373 8.76 0.96 4.87
CA SER A 373 10.19 1.18 4.58
C SER A 373 10.62 2.64 4.57
N ASP A 374 11.91 2.91 4.73
CA ASP A 374 12.44 4.28 4.65
C ASP A 374 12.52 4.73 3.19
N ILE A 375 12.97 3.85 2.32
CA ILE A 375 13.06 4.06 0.88
C ILE A 375 12.24 2.97 0.18
N PHE A 376 11.44 3.36 -0.80
CA PHE A 376 10.79 2.44 -1.72
C PHE A 376 11.28 2.72 -3.13
N VAL A 377 11.70 1.69 -3.85
CA VAL A 377 12.15 1.78 -5.24
C VAL A 377 11.39 0.75 -6.07
N ALA A 378 10.87 1.15 -7.23
CA ALA A 378 10.23 0.24 -8.18
C ALA A 378 10.99 0.21 -9.49
N THR A 379 11.26 -1.00 -10.01
CA THR A 379 12.00 -1.20 -11.27
C THR A 379 11.13 -1.20 -12.51
N TYR A 380 9.80 -1.12 -12.32
CA TYR A 380 8.83 -1.09 -13.40
C TYR A 380 7.52 -0.44 -12.93
N GLY A 381 6.85 0.25 -13.85
CA GLY A 381 5.51 0.81 -13.64
C GLY A 381 4.47 -0.31 -13.54
N GLY A 382 3.78 -0.42 -12.41
CA GLY A 382 2.74 -1.42 -12.21
C GLY A 382 1.80 -1.07 -11.06
N ASN A 383 0.74 -1.86 -10.88
CA ASN A 383 -0.31 -1.53 -9.90
C ASN A 383 0.22 -1.46 -8.46
N MET A 384 1.15 -2.34 -8.07
CA MET A 384 1.79 -2.26 -6.75
C MET A 384 2.62 -0.98 -6.59
N ALA A 385 3.49 -0.68 -7.57
CA ALA A 385 4.33 0.51 -7.53
C ALA A 385 3.47 1.79 -7.39
N LYS A 386 2.40 1.90 -8.19
CA LYS A 386 1.47 3.03 -8.14
C LYS A 386 0.78 3.15 -6.78
N LEU A 387 0.18 2.08 -6.27
CA LEU A 387 -0.58 2.14 -5.00
C LEU A 387 0.31 2.33 -3.78
N VAL A 388 1.52 1.77 -3.78
CA VAL A 388 2.50 2.04 -2.72
C VAL A 388 2.95 3.49 -2.78
N GLN A 389 3.22 4.04 -3.98
CA GLN A 389 3.59 5.45 -4.15
C GLN A 389 2.51 6.40 -3.60
N GLY A 390 1.24 6.19 -3.96
CA GLY A 390 0.14 7.02 -3.44
C GLY A 390 -0.04 6.89 -1.93
N HIS A 391 0.08 5.68 -1.38
CA HIS A 391 -0.01 5.48 0.07
C HIS A 391 1.18 6.11 0.82
N ARG A 392 2.39 6.01 0.28
CA ARG A 392 3.58 6.66 0.86
C ARG A 392 3.48 8.18 0.82
N ARG A 393 2.82 8.76 -0.19
CA ARG A 393 2.43 10.19 -0.21
C ARG A 393 1.43 10.52 0.89
N TYR A 394 0.38 9.70 1.04
CA TYR A 394 -0.64 9.85 2.09
C TYR A 394 -0.03 9.79 3.50
N LEU A 395 0.98 8.94 3.71
CA LEU A 395 1.72 8.82 4.98
C LEU A 395 2.81 9.90 5.17
N GLY A 396 2.64 11.08 4.56
CA GLY A 396 3.54 12.22 4.73
C GLY A 396 4.71 12.26 3.76
N TYR A 397 4.48 11.98 2.48
CA TYR A 397 5.49 12.08 1.41
C TYR A 397 6.78 11.29 1.71
N LYS A 398 6.65 10.02 2.13
CA LYS A 398 7.81 9.16 2.36
C LYS A 398 8.60 8.94 1.07
N ILE A 399 9.93 8.84 1.18
CA ILE A 399 10.87 8.72 0.05
C ILE A 399 10.46 7.57 -0.85
N THR A 400 10.16 7.88 -2.11
CA THR A 400 9.71 6.92 -3.11
C THR A 400 10.40 7.23 -4.43
N ILE A 401 11.34 6.38 -4.83
CA ILE A 401 12.14 6.57 -6.04
C ILE A 401 11.41 5.91 -7.22
N SER A 402 10.90 6.75 -8.11
CA SER A 402 10.34 6.30 -9.40
C SER A 402 11.45 6.33 -10.44
N LEU A 403 12.00 5.16 -10.77
CA LEU A 403 13.09 5.05 -11.73
C LEU A 403 12.60 5.36 -13.16
N ASP A 404 13.22 6.33 -13.81
CA ASP A 404 13.05 6.59 -15.24
C ASP A 404 13.84 5.54 -16.03
N ALA A 405 13.15 4.47 -16.40
CA ALA A 405 13.76 3.36 -17.13
C ALA A 405 14.32 3.79 -18.50
N GLN A 406 13.73 4.78 -19.17
CA GLN A 406 14.22 5.25 -20.47
C GLN A 406 15.55 5.98 -20.29
N LEU A 407 15.63 6.90 -19.33
CA LEU A 407 16.86 7.59 -18.99
C LEU A 407 17.94 6.58 -18.56
N LEU A 408 17.62 5.67 -17.64
CA LEU A 408 18.58 4.69 -17.12
C LEU A 408 19.14 3.78 -18.20
N VAL A 409 18.29 3.24 -19.07
CA VAL A 409 18.73 2.40 -20.19
C VAL A 409 19.70 3.15 -21.10
N ASN A 410 19.41 4.41 -21.43
CA ASN A 410 20.27 5.21 -22.30
C ASN A 410 21.63 5.52 -21.66
N VAL A 411 21.64 5.91 -20.38
CA VAL A 411 22.88 6.20 -19.63
C VAL A 411 23.72 4.94 -19.47
N ILE A 412 23.10 3.83 -19.05
CA ILE A 412 23.78 2.54 -18.84
C ILE A 412 24.37 2.01 -20.16
N ASP A 413 23.65 2.13 -21.28
CA ASP A 413 24.16 1.67 -22.57
C ASP A 413 25.34 2.52 -23.05
N ARG A 414 25.36 3.83 -22.78
CA ARG A 414 26.51 4.70 -23.06
C ARG A 414 27.71 4.34 -22.18
N TYR A 415 27.48 4.10 -20.89
CA TYR A 415 28.50 3.64 -19.95
C TYR A 415 29.13 2.32 -20.39
N LYS A 416 28.31 1.31 -20.73
CA LYS A 416 28.78 0.00 -21.21
C LYS A 416 29.60 0.10 -22.51
N LYS A 417 29.36 1.11 -23.34
CA LYS A 417 30.12 1.39 -24.57
C LYS A 417 31.40 2.21 -24.33
N GLY A 418 31.69 2.59 -23.09
CA GLY A 418 32.82 3.45 -22.74
C GLY A 418 32.64 4.92 -23.13
N ALA A 419 31.42 5.34 -23.46
CA ALA A 419 31.12 6.72 -23.84
C ALA A 419 30.87 7.65 -22.64
N LEU A 420 30.72 7.08 -21.44
CA LEU A 420 30.61 7.78 -20.17
C LEU A 420 31.52 7.11 -19.15
N ASN A 421 32.10 7.88 -18.24
CA ASN A 421 32.71 7.37 -17.01
C ASN A 421 31.68 7.30 -15.86
N TRP A 422 32.08 6.75 -14.71
CA TRP A 422 31.16 6.54 -13.59
C TRP A 422 30.62 7.84 -12.97
N ASP A 423 31.44 8.88 -12.87
CA ASP A 423 31.02 10.15 -12.28
C ASP A 423 29.96 10.83 -13.17
N GLU A 424 30.12 10.75 -14.50
CA GLU A 424 29.13 11.22 -15.46
C GLU A 424 27.81 10.44 -15.36
N VAL A 425 27.88 9.10 -15.22
CA VAL A 425 26.69 8.26 -15.00
C VAL A 425 25.97 8.66 -13.73
N SER A 426 26.69 8.77 -12.60
CA SER A 426 26.10 9.14 -11.32
C SER A 426 25.45 10.53 -11.40
N GLN A 427 26.11 11.50 -12.03
CA GLN A 427 25.58 12.85 -12.19
C GLN A 427 24.33 12.89 -13.09
N GLU A 428 24.34 12.22 -14.24
CA GLU A 428 23.17 12.16 -15.15
C GLU A 428 21.96 11.49 -14.45
N VAL A 429 22.19 10.38 -13.74
CA VAL A 429 21.14 9.67 -13.02
C VAL A 429 20.57 10.50 -11.87
N LYS A 430 21.41 11.12 -11.03
CA LYS A 430 20.95 12.00 -9.94
C LYS A 430 20.16 13.20 -10.47
N THR A 431 20.63 13.81 -11.55
CA THR A 431 19.95 14.96 -12.18
C THR A 431 18.58 14.54 -12.72
N GLY A 432 18.50 13.41 -13.42
CA GLY A 432 17.23 12.91 -13.98
C GLY A 432 16.19 12.48 -12.95
N HIS A 433 16.61 12.18 -11.71
CA HIS A 433 15.73 11.68 -10.64
C HIS A 433 15.53 12.66 -9.49
N ALA A 434 16.05 13.90 -9.57
CA ALA A 434 15.98 14.88 -8.48
C ALA A 434 14.52 15.12 -7.98
N ASP A 435 13.56 15.19 -8.91
CA ASP A 435 12.14 15.39 -8.60
C ASP A 435 11.32 14.08 -8.54
N GLN A 436 11.96 12.92 -8.68
CA GLN A 436 11.33 11.59 -8.74
C GLN A 436 11.38 10.84 -7.39
N MET A 437 11.48 11.58 -6.28
CA MET A 437 11.73 11.04 -4.93
C MET A 437 10.49 11.01 -4.02
N GLY A 438 9.30 11.16 -4.59
CA GLY A 438 8.03 11.11 -3.85
C GLY A 438 7.52 12.48 -3.38
N SER A 439 8.13 13.56 -3.85
CA SER A 439 7.72 14.94 -3.59
C SER A 439 6.27 15.22 -4.02
N PRO A 440 5.60 16.21 -3.41
CA PRO A 440 4.29 16.66 -3.86
C PRO A 440 4.31 17.09 -5.32
N THR A 441 3.34 16.59 -6.10
CA THR A 441 3.15 16.94 -7.51
C THR A 441 1.66 17.06 -7.80
N GLN A 442 1.30 17.83 -8.83
CA GLN A 442 -0.05 17.80 -9.37
C GLN A 442 -0.19 16.63 -10.35
N ARG A 443 -1.36 15.98 -10.39
CA ARG A 443 -1.66 14.99 -11.42
C ARG A 443 -1.77 15.67 -12.78
N MET A 444 -1.13 15.08 -13.79
CA MET A 444 -1.37 15.41 -15.19
C MET A 444 -2.80 15.02 -15.59
N GLU A 445 -3.54 15.99 -16.11
CA GLU A 445 -4.88 15.81 -16.67
C GLU A 445 -4.81 15.83 -18.20
N VAL A 446 -5.56 14.93 -18.84
CA VAL A 446 -5.66 14.81 -20.29
C VAL A 446 -7.12 14.57 -20.61
N PRO A 447 -7.97 15.62 -20.56
CA PRO A 447 -9.43 15.47 -20.61
C PRO A 447 -9.94 14.71 -21.83
N GLU A 448 -9.26 14.86 -22.98
CA GLU A 448 -9.59 14.18 -24.23
C GLU A 448 -9.22 12.68 -24.22
N ASN A 449 -8.33 12.27 -23.30
CA ASN A 449 -7.86 10.89 -23.21
C ASN A 449 -7.56 10.49 -21.75
N PRO A 450 -8.61 10.22 -20.93
CA PRO A 450 -8.46 9.94 -19.51
C PRO A 450 -7.55 8.75 -19.17
N MET A 451 -7.34 7.83 -20.12
CA MET A 451 -6.42 6.70 -19.98
C MET A 451 -4.95 7.13 -19.85
N HIS A 452 -4.58 8.28 -20.41
CA HIS A 452 -3.21 8.82 -20.38
C HIS A 452 -2.98 9.80 -19.23
N GLU A 453 -4.00 10.03 -18.39
CA GLU A 453 -3.85 10.82 -17.17
C GLU A 453 -2.94 10.15 -16.16
N ASP A 454 -2.37 10.97 -15.28
CA ASP A 454 -1.75 10.46 -14.08
C ASP A 454 -2.77 9.67 -13.26
N TYR A 455 -2.35 8.50 -12.81
CA TYR A 455 -3.23 7.59 -12.11
C TYR A 455 -3.57 8.12 -10.71
N PHE A 456 -4.85 8.13 -10.36
CA PHE A 456 -5.35 8.63 -9.07
C PHE A 456 -4.59 7.99 -7.89
N TYR A 457 -4.43 6.66 -7.92
CA TYR A 457 -3.84 5.93 -6.80
C TYR A 457 -2.32 6.04 -6.70
N SER A 458 -1.61 6.61 -7.68
CA SER A 458 -0.21 7.03 -7.52
C SER A 458 -0.06 8.44 -6.95
N ASN A 459 -1.06 9.29 -7.14
CA ASN A 459 -1.04 10.67 -6.64
C ASN A 459 -2.46 11.12 -6.23
N PRO A 460 -2.94 10.73 -5.03
CA PRO A 460 -4.29 11.03 -4.55
C PRO A 460 -4.38 12.45 -3.98
N GLN A 461 -3.99 13.47 -4.75
CA GLN A 461 -3.74 14.85 -4.30
C GLN A 461 -4.87 15.48 -3.47
N GLU A 462 -6.12 15.07 -3.70
CA GLU A 462 -7.32 15.47 -2.97
C GLU A 462 -7.31 15.10 -1.47
N CYS A 463 -6.49 14.13 -1.11
CA CYS A 463 -6.41 13.51 0.20
C CYS A 463 -5.04 13.71 0.86
N LEU A 464 -4.13 14.42 0.18
CA LEU A 464 -2.80 14.70 0.70
C LEU A 464 -2.83 15.98 1.54
N PRO A 465 -1.88 16.14 2.48
CA PRO A 465 -1.68 17.40 3.17
C PRO A 465 -1.52 18.55 2.15
N PRO A 466 -2.04 19.76 2.44
CA PRO A 466 -1.81 20.90 1.57
C PRO A 466 -0.30 21.09 1.39
N VAL A 467 0.16 21.26 0.15
CA VAL A 467 1.54 21.68 -0.11
C VAL A 467 1.70 23.01 0.60
N GLY A 468 2.56 23.08 1.62
CA GLY A 468 2.89 24.34 2.26
C GLY A 468 3.29 25.30 1.15
N LYS A 469 2.54 26.41 0.98
CA LYS A 469 2.98 27.49 0.09
C LYS A 469 4.34 27.87 0.62
N ASN A 470 5.40 27.55 -0.12
CA ASN A 470 6.72 28.06 0.18
C ASN A 470 6.57 29.57 0.27
N SER A 471 6.74 30.11 1.48
CA SER A 471 6.98 31.52 1.73
C SER A 471 8.32 31.86 1.09
N LYS A 472 8.33 32.00 -0.23
CA LYS A 472 9.37 32.66 -0.99
C LYS A 472 8.72 33.88 -1.65
N SER A 473 8.39 34.84 -0.80
CA SER A 473 8.13 36.22 -1.17
C SER A 473 8.49 37.10 0.02
N THR A 474 9.79 37.38 0.13
CA THR A 474 10.38 38.61 0.67
C THR A 474 11.83 38.61 0.25
#